data_AF-A0A7Y4R8H7-F1
#
_entry.id   AF-A0A7Y4R8H7-F1
#
_cell.length_a   1.000
_cell.length_b   1.000
_cell.length_c   1.000
_cell.angle_alpha   90.00
_cell.angle_beta   90.00
_cell.angle_gamma   90.00
#
_symmetry.space_group_name_H-M   'P 1'
#
loop_
_entity.id
_entity.type
_entity.pdbx_description
1 polymer ?
#
loop_
_entity_poly.entity_id
_entity_poly.type
_entity_poly.pdbx_seq_one_letter_code
_entity_poly.pdbx_strand_id
1 'polypeptide(L)'
;MNTRMGNISFMSGESSSCRRMCRLLAAGLVTVVAGPQASQGALPFNATITADNGYAYGLGTVNGIGSDIRDFMPGPCQAGTCVKGPKMGASYPGCPNGLYGDCSGVSVENCTLAAEIFNCAGGPETYSHTKPGNFYIYIAAWSDDSVLQGVLARFEGNQPGATIGYSGAGWEVFATGIDHDCPPAGGPSRADINTQVGLANTLSGGPGSSVGWVDTLGGTSGSGLEKGVLVVGEPNAPTGGVFPQVCPNESQNNPQLIDMTDQPRWMWYNAHPDPADPQYISDAFTMNPPGGGGHREYLIFRIQLSALRQSAGIPTVSEWGLLVLLLSGISMGTVLFGRRRMVPG
;
A
#
# COMPACT_ATOMS: atom_id res chain seq x y z
N MET A 1 -14.23 27.04 -59.71
CA MET A 1 -12.89 26.43 -59.78
C MET A 1 -13.05 24.95 -59.50
N ASN A 2 -12.95 24.13 -60.55
CA ASN A 2 -13.14 22.68 -60.52
C ASN A 2 -11.77 22.01 -60.47
N THR A 3 -11.45 21.29 -59.39
CA THR A 3 -10.23 20.49 -59.28
C THR A 3 -10.59 19.02 -59.39
N ARG A 4 -10.18 18.41 -60.50
CA ARG A 4 -10.28 16.97 -60.80
C ARG A 4 -9.41 16.17 -59.82
N MET A 5 -9.99 15.15 -59.18
CA MET A 5 -9.22 14.10 -58.52
C MET A 5 -8.85 13.02 -59.55
N GLY A 6 -7.56 12.74 -59.68
CA GLY A 6 -7.02 11.64 -60.48
C GLY A 6 -6.97 10.36 -59.65
N ASN A 7 -7.49 9.27 -60.22
CA ASN A 7 -7.36 7.92 -59.67
C ASN A 7 -5.95 7.39 -59.95
N ILE A 8 -5.23 7.03 -58.89
CA ILE A 8 -3.97 6.27 -58.95
C ILE A 8 -4.31 4.81 -58.60
N SER A 9 -4.19 3.92 -59.60
CA SER A 9 -4.34 2.48 -59.41
C SER A 9 -3.02 1.88 -58.92
N PHE A 10 -3.00 1.39 -57.68
CA PHE A 10 -1.89 0.58 -57.15
C PHE A 10 -2.08 -0.90 -57.54
N MET A 11 -1.12 -1.47 -58.27
CA MET A 11 -1.03 -2.90 -58.53
C MET A 11 -0.48 -3.61 -57.29
N SER A 12 -1.29 -4.45 -56.64
CA SER A 12 -0.87 -5.37 -55.58
C SER A 12 -0.35 -6.68 -56.20
N GLY A 13 0.96 -6.79 -56.38
CA GLY A 13 1.64 -8.05 -56.67
C GLY A 13 1.97 -8.80 -55.38
N GLU A 14 1.02 -9.57 -54.85
CA GLU A 14 1.27 -10.41 -53.66
C GLU A 14 1.91 -11.75 -54.07
N SER A 15 3.19 -11.89 -53.74
CA SER A 15 3.97 -13.12 -53.79
C SER A 15 3.38 -14.19 -52.85
N SER A 16 2.92 -15.30 -53.42
CA SER A 16 2.25 -16.41 -52.74
C SER A 16 3.17 -17.32 -51.91
N SER A 17 4.48 -17.04 -51.86
CA SER A 17 5.44 -17.93 -51.19
C SER A 17 5.67 -17.59 -49.70
N CYS A 18 5.27 -16.39 -49.25
CA CYS A 18 5.45 -15.96 -47.85
C CYS A 18 4.21 -16.20 -46.95
N ARG A 19 3.23 -17.03 -47.37
CA ARG A 19 2.06 -17.36 -46.54
C ARG A 19 2.11 -18.72 -45.86
N ARG A 20 3.04 -19.60 -46.24
CA ARG A 20 3.15 -20.94 -45.65
C ARG A 20 4.12 -21.03 -44.46
N MET A 21 5.09 -20.11 -44.35
CA MET A 21 6.04 -20.12 -43.22
C MET A 21 5.56 -19.34 -41.99
N CYS A 22 4.63 -18.38 -42.13
CA CYS A 22 4.04 -17.68 -40.97
C CYS A 22 2.89 -18.44 -40.29
N ARG A 23 2.42 -19.57 -40.83
CA ARG A 23 1.31 -20.35 -40.24
C ARG A 23 1.74 -21.46 -39.27
N LEU A 24 3.04 -21.72 -39.12
CA LEU A 24 3.56 -22.74 -38.19
C LEU A 24 4.04 -22.18 -36.83
N LEU A 25 4.01 -20.87 -36.63
CA LEU A 25 4.38 -20.23 -35.35
C LEU A 25 3.17 -19.75 -34.52
N ALA A 26 1.93 -19.96 -34.99
CA ALA A 26 0.72 -19.41 -34.35
C ALA A 26 -0.04 -20.38 -33.41
N ALA A 27 0.54 -21.55 -33.06
CA ALA A 27 -0.15 -22.58 -32.27
C ALA A 27 0.49 -22.88 -30.91
N GLY A 28 1.31 -21.96 -30.40
CA GLY A 28 1.77 -21.97 -29.01
C GLY A 28 0.90 -21.07 -28.14
N LEU A 29 -0.43 -21.20 -28.21
CA LEU A 29 -1.32 -20.51 -27.28
C LEU A 29 -1.12 -21.19 -25.91
N VAL A 30 -0.17 -20.68 -25.12
CA VAL A 30 -0.07 -20.97 -23.69
C VAL A 30 -1.33 -20.40 -23.08
N THR A 31 -2.39 -21.20 -23.03
CA THR A 31 -3.55 -20.94 -22.20
C THR A 31 -3.02 -20.93 -20.77
N VAL A 32 -2.71 -19.75 -20.26
CA VAL A 32 -2.57 -19.54 -18.83
C VAL A 32 -3.97 -19.79 -18.29
N VAL A 33 -4.25 -21.04 -17.94
CA VAL A 33 -5.44 -21.39 -17.18
C VAL A 33 -5.28 -20.63 -15.89
N ALA A 34 -5.98 -19.49 -15.77
CA ALA A 34 -6.20 -18.84 -14.50
C ALA A 34 -6.88 -19.89 -13.63
N GLY A 35 -6.08 -20.61 -12.85
CA GLY A 35 -6.59 -21.58 -11.90
C GLY A 35 -7.62 -20.87 -11.02
N PRO A 36 -8.64 -21.57 -10.52
CA PRO A 36 -9.55 -21.00 -9.55
C PRO A 36 -8.69 -20.37 -8.45
N GLN A 37 -8.84 -19.06 -8.25
CA GLN A 37 -8.22 -18.40 -7.11
C GLN A 37 -8.75 -19.13 -5.89
N ALA A 38 -7.94 -20.04 -5.33
CA ALA A 38 -8.29 -20.74 -4.11
C ALA A 38 -8.72 -19.65 -3.13
N SER A 39 -9.91 -19.80 -2.53
CA SER A 39 -10.38 -18.86 -1.52
C SER A 39 -9.26 -18.73 -0.51
N GLN A 40 -8.56 -17.60 -0.54
CA GLN A 40 -7.46 -17.38 0.37
C GLN A 40 -8.10 -17.32 1.74
N GLY A 41 -7.93 -18.40 2.52
CA GLY A 41 -8.51 -18.51 3.85
C GLY A 41 -8.16 -17.27 4.67
N ALA A 42 -8.90 -17.03 5.75
CA ALA A 42 -8.59 -15.90 6.62
C ALA A 42 -7.15 -16.01 7.13
N LEU A 43 -6.44 -14.88 7.09
CA LEU A 43 -5.02 -14.78 7.33
C LEU A 43 -4.79 -14.13 8.69
N PRO A 44 -4.15 -14.83 9.63
CA PRO A 44 -3.81 -14.25 10.91
C PRO A 44 -2.56 -13.38 10.77
N PHE A 45 -2.63 -12.12 11.20
CA PHE A 45 -1.50 -11.19 11.13
C PHE A 45 -1.51 -10.14 12.25
N ASN A 46 -0.35 -9.56 12.52
CA ASN A 46 -0.11 -8.38 13.32
C ASN A 46 0.27 -7.21 12.41
N ALA A 47 -0.41 -6.08 12.55
CA ALA A 47 -0.06 -4.81 11.91
C ALA A 47 0.62 -3.92 12.96
N THR A 48 1.85 -3.50 12.71
CA THR A 48 2.55 -2.49 13.52
C THR A 48 2.62 -1.20 12.74
N ILE A 49 2.06 -0.12 13.27
CA ILE A 49 1.85 1.14 12.54
C ILE A 49 2.33 2.31 13.39
N THR A 50 2.95 3.29 12.76
CA THR A 50 3.18 4.62 13.30
C THR A 50 2.93 5.66 12.21
N ALA A 51 2.57 6.86 12.61
CA ALA A 51 2.38 8.00 11.73
C ALA A 51 2.92 9.26 12.39
N ASP A 52 3.13 10.29 11.59
CA ASP A 52 3.33 11.64 12.11
C ASP A 52 2.03 12.15 12.74
N ASN A 53 2.13 12.80 13.90
CA ASN A 53 1.03 13.30 14.74
C ASN A 53 -0.05 12.28 15.15
N GLY A 54 -0.94 11.88 14.24
CA GLY A 54 -2.09 11.04 14.53
C GLY A 54 -2.55 10.21 13.33
N TYR A 55 -3.13 9.04 13.63
CA TYR A 55 -3.72 8.18 12.60
C TYR A 55 -4.89 7.35 13.13
N ALA A 56 -5.78 6.97 12.22
CA ALA A 56 -6.79 5.95 12.41
C ALA A 56 -6.46 4.76 11.51
N TYR A 57 -6.75 3.56 11.98
CA TYR A 57 -6.46 2.33 11.25
C TYR A 57 -7.72 1.48 11.12
N GLY A 58 -7.89 0.84 9.97
CA GLY A 58 -9.00 -0.06 9.77
C GLY A 58 -8.84 -1.05 8.64
N LEU A 59 -9.77 -2.00 8.63
CA LEU A 59 -9.81 -3.14 7.71
C LEU A 59 -11.16 -3.19 7.02
N GLY A 60 -11.18 -3.54 5.74
CA GLY A 60 -12.46 -3.66 5.05
C GLY A 60 -12.34 -4.16 3.63
N THR A 61 -13.26 -3.70 2.80
CA THR A 61 -13.28 -4.03 1.37
C THR A 61 -12.73 -2.85 0.57
N VAL A 62 -12.63 -2.96 -0.76
CA VAL A 62 -12.25 -1.82 -1.63
C VAL A 62 -13.15 -0.58 -1.44
N ASN A 63 -14.37 -0.77 -0.92
CA ASN A 63 -15.34 0.30 -0.67
C ASN A 63 -15.20 0.96 0.71
N GLY A 64 -14.17 0.60 1.48
CA GLY A 64 -13.89 1.19 2.78
C GLY A 64 -13.89 0.19 3.93
N ILE A 65 -13.73 0.76 5.13
CA ILE A 65 -13.58 0.07 6.41
C ILE A 65 -14.90 -0.59 6.83
N GLY A 66 -14.80 -1.82 7.35
CA GLY A 66 -15.93 -2.61 7.81
C GLY A 66 -16.67 -2.01 9.01
N SER A 67 -17.91 -2.45 9.21
CA SER A 67 -18.75 -1.98 10.31
C SER A 67 -18.41 -2.64 11.66
N ASP A 68 -17.67 -3.75 11.68
CA ASP A 68 -17.22 -4.41 12.91
C ASP A 68 -16.34 -3.42 13.71
N ILE A 69 -16.58 -3.31 15.01
CA ILE A 69 -15.82 -2.42 15.90
C ILE A 69 -14.34 -2.83 15.96
N ARG A 70 -14.02 -4.09 15.68
CA ARG A 70 -12.64 -4.60 15.62
C ARG A 70 -11.92 -4.25 14.33
N ASP A 71 -12.64 -3.67 13.38
CA ASP A 71 -12.13 -3.29 12.07
C ASP A 71 -11.80 -1.81 11.99
N PHE A 72 -12.01 -1.04 13.07
CA PHE A 72 -11.67 0.37 13.12
C PHE A 72 -11.14 0.78 14.49
N MET A 73 -9.96 1.38 14.47
CA MET A 73 -9.26 1.91 15.64
C MET A 73 -9.19 3.42 15.41
N PRO A 74 -10.09 4.19 16.06
CA PRO A 74 -10.07 5.63 15.92
C PRO A 74 -8.76 6.16 16.49
N GLY A 75 -8.09 7.03 15.73
CA GLY A 75 -7.02 7.81 16.32
C GLY A 75 -7.65 8.88 17.22
N PRO A 76 -7.23 8.95 18.47
CA PRO A 76 -7.71 9.93 19.43
C PRO A 76 -7.06 11.29 19.18
N CYS A 77 -7.72 12.34 19.65
CA CYS A 77 -7.23 13.70 19.58
C CYS A 77 -7.59 14.39 20.90
N GLN A 78 -6.61 14.77 21.72
CA GLN A 78 -6.85 15.43 23.00
C GLN A 78 -6.02 16.69 23.16
N ALA A 79 -6.72 17.82 23.24
CA ALA A 79 -6.11 19.13 23.44
C ALA A 79 -5.23 19.19 24.70
N GLY A 80 -3.92 19.37 24.50
CA GLY A 80 -2.99 19.75 25.56
C GLY A 80 -2.60 18.66 26.55
N THR A 81 -2.95 17.39 26.29
CA THR A 81 -2.43 16.26 27.06
C THR A 81 -2.08 15.10 26.13
N CYS A 82 -0.79 14.95 25.82
CA CYS A 82 -0.24 13.75 25.21
C CYS A 82 -0.41 12.60 26.20
N VAL A 83 -1.51 11.86 26.12
CA VAL A 83 -1.67 10.64 26.91
C VAL A 83 -1.19 9.49 26.02
N LYS A 84 -0.19 8.74 26.47
CA LYS A 84 0.25 7.52 25.77
C LYS A 84 -0.85 6.46 25.83
N GLY A 85 -1.10 5.80 24.71
CA GLY A 85 -2.07 4.72 24.61
C GLY A 85 -1.58 3.50 25.39
N PRO A 86 -2.46 2.72 26.02
CA PRO A 86 -2.09 1.47 26.65
C PRO A 86 -1.76 0.47 25.54
N LYS A 87 -0.58 -0.14 25.64
CA LYS A 87 -0.20 -1.27 24.80
C LYS A 87 -1.27 -2.36 24.88
N MET A 88 -1.68 -2.90 23.73
CA MET A 88 -2.53 -4.08 23.69
C MET A 88 -1.90 -5.22 24.51
N GLY A 89 -2.63 -5.69 25.53
CA GLY A 89 -2.20 -6.75 26.45
C GLY A 89 -2.11 -6.32 27.93
N ALA A 90 -2.19 -5.03 28.25
CA ALA A 90 -2.35 -4.58 29.62
C ALA A 90 -3.83 -4.66 30.03
N SER A 91 -4.15 -5.49 31.03
CA SER A 91 -5.48 -5.51 31.66
C SER A 91 -5.80 -4.12 32.23
N TYR A 92 -6.71 -3.38 31.60
CA TYR A 92 -7.09 -2.06 32.10
C TYR A 92 -8.17 -2.19 33.19
N PRO A 93 -7.94 -1.70 34.42
CA PRO A 93 -8.93 -1.71 35.50
C PRO A 93 -9.99 -0.65 35.21
N GLY A 94 -10.94 -0.98 34.34
CA GLY A 94 -11.96 -0.05 33.86
C GLY A 94 -12.75 -0.55 32.65
N CYS A 95 -12.20 -1.50 31.89
CA CYS A 95 -12.96 -2.21 30.85
C CYS A 95 -13.78 -3.33 31.53
N PRO A 96 -15.11 -3.22 31.61
CA PRO A 96 -15.91 -4.24 32.26
C PRO A 96 -15.94 -5.48 31.36
N ASN A 97 -15.29 -6.53 31.86
CA ASN A 97 -15.12 -7.86 31.26
C ASN A 97 -14.04 -7.88 30.17
N GLY A 98 -13.03 -8.74 30.36
CA GLY A 98 -11.93 -9.03 29.42
C GLY A 98 -12.35 -9.69 28.10
N LEU A 99 -13.46 -9.21 27.52
CA LEU A 99 -13.79 -9.34 26.12
C LEU A 99 -13.12 -8.17 25.41
N TYR A 100 -12.59 -8.48 24.24
CA TYR A 100 -11.89 -7.62 23.29
C TYR A 100 -12.82 -6.53 22.74
N GLY A 101 -13.34 -5.66 23.60
CA GLY A 101 -14.45 -4.76 23.35
C GLY A 101 -14.22 -3.42 24.02
N ASP A 102 -14.06 -2.43 23.15
CA ASP A 102 -14.28 -1.01 23.40
C ASP A 102 -13.41 -0.34 24.48
N CYS A 103 -12.21 0.06 24.05
CA CYS A 103 -11.39 1.07 24.71
C CYS A 103 -11.49 2.41 23.95
N SER A 104 -12.70 2.91 23.65
CA SER A 104 -12.95 4.19 22.95
C SER A 104 -12.52 5.45 23.74
N GLY A 105 -11.36 5.44 24.39
CA GLY A 105 -10.95 6.54 25.25
C GLY A 105 -9.49 6.54 25.63
N VAL A 106 -8.58 6.00 24.80
CA VAL A 106 -7.17 6.07 25.15
C VAL A 106 -6.30 6.51 23.98
N SER A 107 -5.49 7.53 24.29
CA SER A 107 -4.96 8.50 23.35
C SER A 107 -3.63 8.04 22.71
N VAL A 108 -3.30 8.39 21.46
CA VAL A 108 -1.94 8.42 20.90
C VAL A 108 -1.91 9.61 19.94
N GLU A 109 -1.20 10.63 20.39
CA GLU A 109 -0.93 11.86 19.67
C GLU A 109 0.54 12.13 19.97
N ASN A 110 1.38 12.22 18.93
CA ASN A 110 2.83 12.28 19.08
C ASN A 110 3.31 13.74 19.15
N CYS A 111 2.90 14.47 20.19
CA CYS A 111 2.93 15.94 20.15
C CYS A 111 4.21 16.60 20.68
N THR A 112 5.28 15.85 21.00
CA THR A 112 6.44 16.44 21.70
C THR A 112 7.66 16.67 20.81
N LEU A 113 8.06 15.71 19.97
CA LEU A 113 9.11 15.88 18.96
C LEU A 113 8.87 14.91 17.81
N ALA A 114 9.09 15.33 16.56
CA ALA A 114 9.09 14.41 15.41
C ALA A 114 9.99 13.18 15.67
N ALA A 115 11.05 13.38 16.47
CA ALA A 115 11.98 12.36 16.93
C ALA A 115 11.32 11.15 17.65
N GLU A 116 10.19 11.34 18.34
CA GLU A 116 9.50 10.27 19.07
C GLU A 116 8.67 9.35 18.16
N ILE A 117 8.41 9.77 16.91
CA ILE A 117 7.73 9.00 15.86
C ILE A 117 8.62 7.85 15.36
N PHE A 118 9.93 8.06 15.35
CA PHE A 118 10.92 7.19 14.71
C PHE A 118 11.41 6.02 15.60
N ASN A 119 10.47 5.21 16.14
CA ASN A 119 10.67 3.90 16.82
C ASN A 119 10.91 3.85 18.34
N CYS A 120 10.75 4.93 19.10
CA CYS A 120 10.97 4.87 20.56
C CYS A 120 9.74 4.32 21.31
N ALA A 121 9.90 4.01 22.60
CA ALA A 121 8.82 3.57 23.50
C ALA A 121 7.60 4.54 23.54
N GLY A 122 6.64 4.30 22.64
CA GLY A 122 5.37 5.03 22.54
C GLY A 122 4.90 5.36 21.12
N GLY A 123 5.75 5.22 20.08
CA GLY A 123 5.39 5.54 18.70
C GLY A 123 4.60 4.43 17.99
N PRO A 124 5.24 3.30 17.63
CA PRO A 124 4.53 2.24 16.91
C PRO A 124 3.55 1.44 17.78
N GLU A 125 2.37 1.15 17.22
CA GLU A 125 1.31 0.36 17.86
C GLU A 125 1.02 -0.91 17.07
N THR A 126 0.65 -1.99 17.77
CA THR A 126 0.45 -3.31 17.18
C THR A 126 -0.98 -3.81 17.31
N TYR A 127 -1.55 -4.23 16.19
CA TYR A 127 -2.92 -4.71 16.04
C TYR A 127 -2.98 -6.13 15.49
N SER A 128 -3.62 -7.05 16.22
CA SER A 128 -3.76 -8.45 15.81
C SER A 128 -5.09 -8.71 15.10
N HIS A 129 -5.02 -9.39 13.96
CA HIS A 129 -6.15 -9.63 13.08
C HIS A 129 -6.19 -11.05 12.52
N THR A 130 -7.36 -11.42 12.00
CA THR A 130 -7.54 -12.57 11.12
C THR A 130 -8.55 -12.19 10.04
N LYS A 131 -8.08 -11.96 8.80
CA LYS A 131 -8.92 -11.46 7.70
C LYS A 131 -8.66 -12.16 6.37
N PRO A 132 -9.68 -12.31 5.50
CA PRO A 132 -9.48 -12.80 4.14
C PRO A 132 -8.48 -11.96 3.34
N GLY A 133 -7.71 -12.59 2.45
CA GLY A 133 -6.69 -11.90 1.65
C GLY A 133 -7.21 -10.79 0.73
N ASN A 134 -8.50 -10.79 0.38
CA ASN A 134 -9.09 -9.75 -0.45
C ASN A 134 -9.47 -8.47 0.33
N PHE A 135 -9.28 -8.45 1.65
CA PHE A 135 -9.50 -7.24 2.45
C PHE A 135 -8.47 -6.17 2.12
N TYR A 136 -8.87 -4.92 2.31
CA TYR A 136 -7.98 -3.77 2.27
C TYR A 136 -7.62 -3.35 3.69
N ILE A 137 -6.38 -2.91 3.82
CA ILE A 137 -5.86 -2.18 4.96
C ILE A 137 -6.00 -0.70 4.65
N TYR A 138 -6.51 0.08 5.60
CA TYR A 138 -6.65 1.52 5.53
C TYR A 138 -5.92 2.17 6.69
N ILE A 139 -5.13 3.20 6.40
CA ILE A 139 -4.49 4.05 7.41
C ILE A 139 -4.82 5.50 7.04
N ALA A 140 -5.58 6.19 7.88
CA ALA A 140 -5.91 7.60 7.70
C ALA A 140 -5.03 8.43 8.65
N ALA A 141 -4.10 9.23 8.14
CA ALA A 141 -3.15 10.03 8.95
C ALA A 141 -3.38 11.54 8.75
N TRP A 142 -3.28 12.34 9.82
CA TRP A 142 -3.59 13.77 9.80
C TRP A 142 -2.56 14.63 10.54
N SER A 143 -2.41 15.87 10.08
CA SER A 143 -1.39 16.84 10.50
C SER A 143 -1.86 17.75 11.64
N ASP A 144 -0.91 18.50 12.19
CA ASP A 144 -1.07 19.67 13.05
C ASP A 144 -0.61 20.97 12.33
N ASP A 145 -0.56 20.92 10.99
CA ASP A 145 -0.09 21.98 10.08
C ASP A 145 1.39 22.37 10.16
N SER A 146 2.17 21.73 11.03
CA SER A 146 3.58 22.07 11.19
C SER A 146 4.52 21.31 10.22
N VAL A 147 4.12 20.12 9.77
CA VAL A 147 4.88 19.21 8.90
C VAL A 147 3.96 18.30 8.05
N LEU A 148 4.48 17.74 6.94
CA LEU A 148 3.72 16.81 6.10
C LEU A 148 3.62 15.41 6.70
N GLN A 149 2.57 14.70 6.32
CA GLN A 149 2.17 13.45 6.94
C GLN A 149 2.88 12.24 6.32
N GLY A 150 3.55 11.48 7.18
CA GLY A 150 4.17 10.20 6.86
C GLY A 150 3.48 9.05 7.60
N VAL A 151 3.38 7.89 6.94
CA VAL A 151 3.00 6.63 7.57
C VAL A 151 4.11 5.60 7.39
N LEU A 152 4.32 4.81 8.44
CA LEU A 152 5.22 3.67 8.45
C LEU A 152 4.49 2.45 9.02
N ALA A 153 4.54 1.31 8.32
CA ALA A 153 3.84 0.10 8.74
C ALA A 153 4.60 -1.20 8.45
N ARG A 154 4.44 -2.18 9.34
CA ARG A 154 4.96 -3.55 9.24
C ARG A 154 3.84 -4.54 9.44
N PHE A 155 3.78 -5.58 8.62
CA PHE A 155 2.77 -6.64 8.73
C PHE A 155 3.44 -8.00 8.87
N GLU A 156 3.13 -8.69 9.95
CA GLU A 156 3.70 -9.99 10.29
C GLU A 156 2.59 -11.03 10.42
N GLY A 157 2.78 -12.22 9.90
CA GLY A 157 1.92 -13.35 10.18
C GLY A 157 2.05 -13.82 11.62
N ASN A 158 1.04 -14.54 12.11
CA ASN A 158 1.05 -15.05 13.49
C ASN A 158 2.05 -16.21 13.72
N GLN A 159 2.82 -16.61 12.71
CA GLN A 159 3.96 -17.52 12.88
C GLN A 159 5.23 -16.67 13.05
N PRO A 160 6.06 -16.92 14.07
CA PRO A 160 7.30 -16.17 14.27
C PRO A 160 8.16 -16.13 13.00
N GLY A 161 8.51 -14.92 12.54
CA GLY A 161 9.32 -14.70 11.34
C GLY A 161 8.57 -14.76 10.00
N ALA A 162 7.25 -14.99 10.00
CA ALA A 162 6.45 -14.98 8.77
C ALA A 162 6.08 -13.53 8.39
N THR A 163 6.99 -12.74 7.84
CA THR A 163 6.64 -11.40 7.35
C THR A 163 5.59 -11.51 6.24
N ILE A 164 4.51 -10.73 6.36
CA ILE A 164 3.49 -10.60 5.33
C ILE A 164 3.82 -9.45 4.38
N GLY A 165 4.32 -8.32 4.88
CA GLY A 165 4.75 -7.20 4.05
C GLY A 165 5.05 -5.93 4.85
N TYR A 166 5.31 -4.83 4.14
CA TYR A 166 5.73 -3.55 4.73
C TYR A 166 5.04 -2.37 4.02
N SER A 167 5.08 -1.19 4.64
CA SER A 167 4.85 0.08 3.95
C SER A 167 5.92 0.30 2.87
N GLY A 168 5.52 0.79 1.70
CA GLY A 168 6.38 1.04 0.56
C GLY A 168 5.67 0.84 -0.78
N ALA A 169 6.34 0.17 -1.72
CA ALA A 169 5.79 -0.09 -3.06
C ALA A 169 4.48 -0.92 -2.99
N GLY A 170 3.54 -0.63 -3.89
CA GLY A 170 2.24 -1.31 -3.99
C GLY A 170 1.13 -0.71 -3.12
N TRP A 171 1.45 0.31 -2.31
CA TRP A 171 0.46 1.13 -1.62
C TRP A 171 -0.12 2.19 -2.55
N GLU A 172 -1.32 2.64 -2.21
CA GLU A 172 -1.99 3.79 -2.82
C GLU A 172 -2.30 4.81 -1.72
N VAL A 173 -2.34 6.08 -2.08
CA VAL A 173 -2.76 7.17 -1.20
C VAL A 173 -3.83 8.03 -1.86
N PHE A 174 -4.78 8.51 -1.06
CA PHE A 174 -5.72 9.54 -1.42
C PHE A 174 -5.50 10.75 -0.49
N ALA A 175 -5.11 11.88 -1.06
CA ALA A 175 -5.09 13.15 -0.34
C ALA A 175 -6.49 13.74 -0.38
N THR A 176 -7.13 13.90 0.77
CA THR A 176 -8.56 14.28 0.80
C THR A 176 -8.77 15.76 0.53
N GLY A 177 -7.80 16.60 0.92
CA GLY A 177 -7.93 18.06 0.86
C GLY A 177 -8.92 18.60 1.91
N ILE A 178 -9.10 17.87 3.01
CA ILE A 178 -10.00 18.23 4.11
C ILE A 178 -9.19 18.39 5.38
N ASP A 179 -9.22 19.60 5.93
CA ASP A 179 -8.54 19.97 7.15
C ASP A 179 -8.98 19.14 8.35
N HIS A 180 -8.00 18.51 8.99
CA HIS A 180 -8.18 17.72 10.18
C HIS A 180 -7.10 18.07 11.20
N ASP A 181 -7.14 19.32 11.63
CA ASP A 181 -6.36 19.79 12.77
C ASP A 181 -6.82 19.14 14.08
N CYS A 182 -5.82 18.64 14.79
CA CYS A 182 -5.97 18.16 16.14
C CYS A 182 -5.18 19.05 17.11
N PRO A 183 -5.81 19.63 18.15
CA PRO A 183 -7.24 19.84 18.46
C PRO A 183 -7.86 21.09 17.78
N PRO A 184 -9.23 21.24 17.69
CA PRO A 184 -10.28 20.55 18.44
C PRO A 184 -11.15 19.56 17.65
N ALA A 185 -10.89 19.32 16.36
CA ALA A 185 -11.83 18.61 15.47
C ALA A 185 -11.91 17.10 15.75
N GLY A 186 -10.88 16.51 16.36
CA GLY A 186 -10.77 15.07 16.45
C GLY A 186 -10.12 14.47 15.20
N GLY A 187 -9.69 13.20 15.31
CA GLY A 187 -9.40 12.41 14.11
C GLY A 187 -10.66 12.17 13.27
N PRO A 188 -10.53 11.93 11.95
CA PRO A 188 -11.66 11.66 11.07
C PRO A 188 -12.44 10.42 11.52
N SER A 189 -13.76 10.49 11.46
CA SER A 189 -14.61 9.35 11.81
C SER A 189 -14.52 8.26 10.74
N ARG A 190 -14.86 7.01 11.10
CA ARG A 190 -14.99 5.92 10.11
C ARG A 190 -15.94 6.28 8.96
N ALA A 191 -17.03 6.98 9.25
CA ALA A 191 -18.00 7.37 8.23
C ALA A 191 -17.39 8.40 7.26
N ASP A 192 -16.59 9.33 7.76
CA ASP A 192 -15.89 10.32 6.94
C ASP A 192 -14.83 9.65 6.07
N ILE A 193 -14.01 8.76 6.66
CA ILE A 193 -13.01 7.97 5.92
C ILE A 193 -13.68 7.16 4.81
N ASN A 194 -14.78 6.46 5.09
CA ASN A 194 -15.50 5.69 4.09
C ASN A 194 -16.12 6.58 2.99
N THR A 195 -16.57 7.78 3.34
CA THR A 195 -17.04 8.77 2.35
C THR A 195 -15.91 9.17 1.43
N GLN A 196 -14.73 9.49 1.96
CA GLN A 196 -13.55 9.84 1.17
C GLN A 196 -13.04 8.67 0.31
N VAL A 197 -13.07 7.44 0.83
CA VAL A 197 -12.76 6.23 0.04
C VAL A 197 -13.72 6.11 -1.15
N GLY A 198 -15.01 6.38 -0.94
CA GLY A 198 -16.00 6.43 -2.01
C GLY A 198 -15.66 7.45 -3.09
N LEU A 199 -15.34 8.69 -2.69
CA LEU A 199 -14.94 9.76 -3.62
C LEU A 199 -13.68 9.40 -4.42
N ALA A 200 -12.68 8.83 -3.76
CA ALA A 200 -11.45 8.41 -4.40
C ALA A 200 -11.67 7.29 -5.42
N ASN A 201 -12.56 6.33 -5.10
CA ASN A 201 -12.95 5.24 -6.01
C ASN A 201 -13.71 5.73 -7.25
N THR A 202 -14.42 6.86 -7.16
CA THR A 202 -15.18 7.43 -8.28
C THR A 202 -14.49 8.61 -8.96
N LEU A 203 -13.21 8.87 -8.65
CA LEU A 203 -12.44 10.02 -9.17
C LEU A 203 -13.16 11.36 -8.94
N SER A 204 -13.80 11.50 -7.78
CA SER A 204 -14.69 12.62 -7.44
C SER A 204 -14.18 13.43 -6.25
N GLY A 205 -12.90 13.31 -5.90
CA GLY A 205 -12.28 14.13 -4.88
C GLY A 205 -12.42 15.63 -5.17
N GLY A 206 -12.69 16.42 -4.12
CA GLY A 206 -12.93 17.85 -4.24
C GLY A 206 -11.68 18.69 -4.55
N PRO A 207 -11.81 20.03 -4.58
CA PRO A 207 -10.66 20.94 -4.61
C PRO A 207 -9.66 20.60 -3.51
N GLY A 208 -8.35 20.69 -3.80
CA GLY A 208 -7.29 20.35 -2.85
C GLY A 208 -6.95 18.86 -2.76
N SER A 209 -7.83 17.96 -3.20
CA SER A 209 -7.59 16.51 -3.17
C SER A 209 -6.66 16.02 -4.29
N SER A 210 -6.25 14.75 -4.22
CA SER A 210 -5.63 14.02 -5.34
C SER A 210 -6.64 13.58 -6.41
N VAL A 211 -7.92 13.95 -6.29
CA VAL A 211 -9.08 13.55 -7.12
C VAL A 211 -9.44 12.06 -7.02
N GLY A 212 -8.44 11.19 -7.04
CA GLY A 212 -8.55 9.75 -6.88
C GLY A 212 -7.29 9.15 -6.24
N TRP A 213 -7.23 7.82 -6.20
CA TRP A 213 -6.08 7.09 -5.69
C TRP A 213 -4.85 7.29 -6.56
N VAL A 214 -3.74 7.64 -5.92
CA VAL A 214 -2.42 7.70 -6.57
C VAL A 214 -1.45 6.69 -5.96
N ASP A 215 -0.57 6.16 -6.78
CA ASP A 215 0.55 5.31 -6.38
C ASP A 215 1.90 6.00 -6.71
N THR A 216 2.99 5.25 -6.71
CA THR A 216 4.34 5.78 -7.02
C THR A 216 4.52 6.25 -8.46
N LEU A 217 3.59 5.90 -9.36
CA LEU A 217 3.57 6.27 -10.77
C LEU A 217 2.53 7.37 -11.07
N GLY A 218 1.65 7.68 -10.13
CA GLY A 218 0.61 8.70 -10.24
C GLY A 218 -0.79 8.10 -10.19
N GLY A 219 -1.71 8.59 -11.01
CA GLY A 219 -3.11 8.13 -11.02
C GLY A 219 -3.27 6.64 -11.35
N THR A 220 -3.95 5.91 -10.47
CA THR A 220 -4.12 4.44 -10.58
C THR A 220 -5.21 4.02 -11.57
N SER A 221 -6.15 4.92 -11.92
CA SER A 221 -7.23 4.60 -12.87
C SER A 221 -6.81 4.66 -14.34
N GLY A 222 -5.66 5.28 -14.65
CA GLY A 222 -5.25 5.61 -16.01
C GLY A 222 -6.03 6.77 -16.66
N SER A 223 -6.88 7.48 -15.91
CA SER A 223 -7.69 8.58 -16.43
C SER A 223 -6.89 9.86 -16.71
N GLY A 224 -5.78 10.05 -15.99
CA GLY A 224 -4.99 11.28 -16.01
C GLY A 224 -5.63 12.45 -15.25
N LEU A 225 -6.74 12.21 -14.53
CA LEU A 225 -7.41 13.23 -13.69
C LEU A 225 -6.79 13.33 -12.31
N GLU A 226 -6.24 12.23 -11.79
CA GLU A 226 -5.60 12.21 -10.49
C GLU A 226 -4.34 13.08 -10.46
N LYS A 227 -4.02 13.61 -9.29
CA LYS A 227 -2.93 14.58 -9.11
C LYS A 227 -1.95 14.09 -8.06
N GLY A 228 -0.66 14.25 -8.36
CA GLY A 228 0.42 13.89 -7.44
C GLY A 228 0.76 12.40 -7.46
N VAL A 229 1.56 11.98 -6.49
CA VAL A 229 2.11 10.62 -6.34
C VAL A 229 2.17 10.22 -4.88
N LEU A 230 2.17 8.91 -4.63
CA LEU A 230 2.71 8.34 -3.41
C LEU A 230 4.24 8.42 -3.47
N VAL A 231 4.86 9.09 -2.52
CA VAL A 231 6.31 9.04 -2.34
C VAL A 231 6.64 7.96 -1.33
N VAL A 232 7.59 7.10 -1.70
CA VAL A 232 8.16 6.08 -0.82
C VAL A 232 9.57 6.52 -0.48
N GLY A 233 9.78 6.83 0.79
CA GLY A 233 11.06 7.24 1.32
C GLY A 233 12.08 6.11 1.43
N GLU A 234 13.15 6.44 2.12
CA GLU A 234 14.18 5.48 2.47
C GLU A 234 13.67 4.47 3.53
N PRO A 235 14.39 3.35 3.71
CA PRO A 235 14.07 2.41 4.77
C PRO A 235 14.32 3.03 6.15
N ASN A 236 13.52 2.63 7.13
CA ASN A 236 13.65 3.06 8.52
C ASN A 236 14.86 2.42 9.21
N ALA A 237 16.07 2.84 8.84
CA ALA A 237 17.34 2.24 9.25
C ALA A 237 18.01 3.00 10.43
N PRO A 238 18.78 2.30 11.27
CA PRO A 238 19.40 2.87 12.48
C PRO A 238 20.52 3.89 12.22
N THR A 239 21.11 3.91 11.02
CA THR A 239 22.23 4.79 10.69
C THR A 239 22.07 5.36 9.28
N GLY A 240 21.73 6.65 9.21
CA GLY A 240 21.66 7.42 7.97
C GLY A 240 20.24 7.71 7.51
N GLY A 241 20.13 8.64 6.57
CA GLY A 241 18.87 9.07 5.98
C GLY A 241 18.30 10.38 6.53
N VAL A 242 17.26 10.84 5.87
CA VAL A 242 16.31 11.90 6.25
C VAL A 242 15.46 11.48 7.47
N PHE A 243 15.19 10.18 7.64
CA PHE A 243 14.33 9.57 8.67
C PHE A 243 15.07 8.50 9.49
N PRO A 244 16.15 8.85 10.21
CA PRO A 244 16.90 7.88 10.99
C PRO A 244 16.06 7.35 12.16
N GLN A 245 16.27 6.08 12.54
CA GLN A 245 15.72 5.59 13.80
C GLN A 245 16.32 6.39 14.97
N VAL A 246 15.47 6.96 15.81
CA VAL A 246 15.91 7.83 16.91
C VAL A 246 16.30 7.01 18.15
N CYS A 247 15.81 5.77 18.28
CA CYS A 247 16.09 4.88 19.41
C CYS A 247 16.53 3.45 19.00
N PRO A 248 17.64 3.27 18.27
CA PRO A 248 18.06 1.95 17.77
C PRO A 248 18.45 0.94 18.88
N ASN A 249 18.70 1.42 20.11
CA ASN A 249 19.18 0.59 21.22
C ASN A 249 18.08 0.17 22.22
N GLU A 250 16.86 0.71 22.11
CA GLU A 250 15.77 0.30 23.01
C GLU A 250 15.25 -1.10 22.66
N SER A 251 15.27 -1.49 21.38
CA SER A 251 14.88 -2.84 20.94
C SER A 251 15.77 -3.94 21.51
N GLN A 252 17.06 -3.66 21.74
CA GLN A 252 18.02 -4.62 22.30
C GLN A 252 17.71 -4.96 23.77
N ASN A 253 17.13 -4.02 24.52
CA ASN A 253 16.85 -4.18 25.95
C ASN A 253 15.37 -4.47 26.25
N ASN A 254 14.48 -4.31 25.27
CA ASN A 254 13.07 -4.62 25.40
C ASN A 254 12.55 -5.35 24.14
N PRO A 255 12.52 -6.69 24.13
CA PRO A 255 12.02 -7.47 22.99
C PRO A 255 10.52 -7.26 22.70
N GLN A 256 9.79 -6.51 23.54
CA GLN A 256 8.42 -6.09 23.27
C GLN A 256 8.32 -4.74 22.54
N LEU A 257 9.43 -4.02 22.34
CA LEU A 257 9.45 -2.92 21.38
C LEU A 257 9.57 -3.56 20.00
N ILE A 258 8.45 -3.55 19.28
CA ILE A 258 8.42 -4.10 17.93
C ILE A 258 9.36 -3.26 17.09
N ASP A 259 10.45 -3.92 16.69
CA ASP A 259 11.47 -3.32 15.86
C ASP A 259 10.85 -3.00 14.50
N MET A 260 10.49 -1.75 14.27
CA MET A 260 10.19 -1.25 12.93
C MET A 260 11.54 -1.11 12.20
N THR A 261 12.21 -2.25 11.96
CA THR A 261 13.57 -2.39 11.42
C THR A 261 13.75 -1.68 10.07
N ASP A 262 14.91 -1.86 9.44
CA ASP A 262 15.30 -1.34 8.13
C ASP A 262 14.46 -1.76 6.89
N GLN A 263 13.25 -2.32 7.06
CA GLN A 263 12.42 -2.81 5.94
C GLN A 263 11.21 -1.92 5.64
N PRO A 264 10.36 -1.54 6.62
CA PRO A 264 9.39 -0.47 6.44
C PRO A 264 9.99 0.80 5.85
N ARG A 265 9.26 1.40 4.91
CA ARG A 265 9.60 2.70 4.31
C ARG A 265 8.54 3.72 4.62
N TRP A 266 8.97 4.94 4.92
CA TRP A 266 8.05 6.07 5.09
C TRP A 266 7.29 6.32 3.80
N MET A 267 6.01 6.62 3.93
CA MET A 267 5.12 6.91 2.81
C MET A 267 4.39 8.23 3.04
N TRP A 268 4.37 9.10 2.04
CA TRP A 268 3.62 10.37 2.07
C TRP A 268 3.05 10.69 0.70
N TYR A 269 2.11 11.64 0.64
CA TYR A 269 1.61 12.17 -0.61
C TYR A 269 2.44 13.38 -1.05
N ASN A 270 2.74 13.46 -2.34
CA ASN A 270 3.33 14.65 -2.95
C ASN A 270 2.48 15.13 -4.13
N ALA A 271 2.04 16.38 -4.04
CA ALA A 271 1.26 17.08 -5.06
C ALA A 271 2.01 17.28 -6.39
N HIS A 272 3.34 17.30 -6.32
CA HIS A 272 4.26 17.58 -7.41
C HIS A 272 4.97 16.26 -7.75
N PRO A 273 4.57 15.57 -8.82
CA PRO A 273 5.09 14.24 -9.12
C PRO A 273 6.50 14.24 -9.72
N ASP A 274 6.98 15.38 -10.22
CA ASP A 274 8.30 15.53 -10.84
C ASP A 274 9.33 15.98 -9.79
N PRO A 275 10.37 15.18 -9.48
CA PRO A 275 11.47 15.58 -8.59
C PRO A 275 12.25 16.83 -9.05
N ALA A 276 12.13 17.23 -10.32
CA ALA A 276 12.71 18.47 -10.83
C ALA A 276 11.82 19.70 -10.57
N ASP A 277 10.56 19.52 -10.16
CA ASP A 277 9.69 20.62 -9.74
C ASP A 277 10.27 21.26 -8.46
N PRO A 278 10.51 22.58 -8.43
CA PRO A 278 10.94 23.27 -7.20
C PRO A 278 9.98 23.12 -6.02
N GLN A 279 8.72 22.75 -6.28
CA GLN A 279 7.70 22.47 -5.26
C GLN A 279 7.65 20.98 -4.87
N TYR A 280 8.52 20.14 -5.43
CA TYR A 280 8.65 18.75 -5.04
C TYR A 280 9.10 18.64 -3.58
N ILE A 281 8.33 17.88 -2.81
CA ILE A 281 8.64 17.58 -1.42
C ILE A 281 9.54 16.33 -1.39
N SER A 282 10.85 16.54 -1.25
CA SER A 282 11.81 15.46 -1.02
C SER A 282 11.80 14.93 0.40
N ASP A 283 11.37 15.75 1.34
CA ASP A 283 11.31 15.44 2.77
C ASP A 283 10.02 16.04 3.35
N ALA A 284 9.13 15.15 3.80
CA ALA A 284 7.86 15.52 4.38
C ALA A 284 8.01 16.26 5.74
N PHE A 285 9.11 16.05 6.47
CA PHE A 285 9.22 16.41 7.88
C PHE A 285 10.05 17.69 8.13
N THR A 286 10.59 18.32 7.08
CA THR A 286 11.41 19.54 7.20
C THR A 286 10.86 20.75 6.46
N MET A 287 9.68 20.64 5.86
CA MET A 287 9.15 21.71 5.02
C MET A 287 8.78 22.96 5.84
N ASN A 288 9.37 24.10 5.48
CA ASN A 288 9.16 25.40 6.13
C ASN A 288 9.26 26.50 5.04
N PRO A 289 8.32 27.47 4.92
CA PRO A 289 7.12 27.63 5.71
C PRO A 289 6.04 26.61 5.34
N PRO A 290 5.12 26.29 6.27
CA PRO A 290 3.90 25.57 5.92
C PRO A 290 3.24 26.34 4.78
N GLY A 291 3.18 25.72 3.60
CA GLY A 291 2.75 26.40 2.40
C GLY A 291 1.34 26.94 2.62
N GLY A 292 1.08 28.20 2.27
CA GLY A 292 -0.20 28.88 2.50
C GLY A 292 -1.44 28.30 1.79
N GLY A 293 -1.33 27.07 1.27
CA GLY A 293 -2.43 26.26 0.74
C GLY A 293 -2.82 25.07 1.61
N GLY A 294 -2.29 24.96 2.84
CA GLY A 294 -2.53 23.82 3.74
C GLY A 294 -1.87 22.55 3.20
N HIS A 295 -1.34 21.72 4.08
CA HIS A 295 -0.77 20.45 3.69
C HIS A 295 -1.90 19.46 3.34
N ARG A 296 -2.62 19.71 2.22
CA ARG A 296 -3.74 18.93 1.62
C ARG A 296 -4.21 17.82 2.53
N GLU A 297 -5.09 18.19 3.45
CA GLU A 297 -5.11 17.55 4.75
C GLU A 297 -5.82 16.19 4.73
N TYR A 298 -5.69 15.49 5.87
CA TYR A 298 -5.52 14.04 6.08
C TYR A 298 -5.43 13.10 4.86
N LEU A 299 -4.45 12.21 4.93
CA LEU A 299 -4.13 11.23 3.89
C LEU A 299 -4.76 9.89 4.23
N ILE A 300 -5.36 9.22 3.25
CA ILE A 300 -5.80 7.83 3.38
C ILE A 300 -4.88 6.95 2.56
N PHE A 301 -4.11 6.10 3.22
CA PHE A 301 -3.29 5.07 2.60
C PHE A 301 -4.07 3.77 2.55
N ARG A 302 -3.91 3.00 1.47
CA ARG A 302 -4.44 1.65 1.40
C ARG A 302 -3.56 0.66 0.66
N ILE A 303 -3.76 -0.61 0.99
CA ILE A 303 -3.24 -1.74 0.23
C ILE A 303 -4.17 -2.94 0.40
N GLN A 304 -4.26 -3.79 -0.62
CA GLN A 304 -4.94 -5.07 -0.49
C GLN A 304 -4.04 -6.06 0.30
N LEU A 305 -4.61 -6.78 1.27
CA LEU A 305 -3.87 -7.70 2.13
C LEU A 305 -3.14 -8.80 1.34
N SER A 306 -3.72 -9.25 0.22
CA SER A 306 -3.06 -10.21 -0.69
C SER A 306 -1.89 -9.62 -1.46
N ALA A 307 -1.86 -8.30 -1.67
CA ALA A 307 -0.76 -7.62 -2.35
C ALA A 307 0.48 -7.53 -1.44
N LEU A 308 0.30 -7.39 -0.12
CA LEU A 308 1.40 -7.43 0.85
C LEU A 308 2.21 -8.73 0.71
N ARG A 309 1.52 -9.87 0.57
CA ARG A 309 2.13 -11.19 0.46
C ARG A 309 3.10 -11.37 -0.69
N GLN A 310 3.00 -10.56 -1.74
CA GLN A 310 3.86 -10.69 -2.92
C GLN A 310 5.25 -10.09 -2.68
N SER A 311 5.44 -9.26 -1.65
CA SER A 311 6.77 -8.74 -1.31
C SER A 311 7.61 -9.73 -0.51
N ALA A 312 6.97 -10.70 0.16
CA ALA A 312 7.64 -11.77 0.91
C ALA A 312 8.07 -12.89 -0.05
N GLY A 313 9.00 -12.56 -0.95
CA GLY A 313 9.73 -13.47 -1.85
C GLY A 313 9.13 -14.87 -1.99
N ILE A 314 8.02 -15.01 -2.73
CA ILE A 314 7.85 -16.25 -3.49
C ILE A 314 9.10 -16.28 -4.35
N PRO A 315 9.98 -17.31 -4.23
CA PRO A 315 11.11 -17.40 -5.13
C PRO A 315 10.48 -17.39 -6.52
N THR A 316 10.62 -16.26 -7.22
CA THR A 316 10.35 -16.23 -8.64
C THR A 316 11.18 -17.38 -9.15
N VAL A 317 10.53 -18.35 -9.81
CA VAL A 317 11.30 -19.32 -10.58
C VAL A 317 12.19 -18.44 -11.42
N SER A 318 13.49 -18.50 -11.14
CA SER A 318 14.45 -17.67 -11.86
C SER A 318 14.18 -17.87 -13.34
N GLU A 319 14.57 -16.94 -14.19
CA GLU A 319 14.42 -17.14 -15.65
C GLU A 319 14.94 -18.53 -16.08
N TRP A 320 15.97 -19.02 -15.36
CA TRP A 320 16.48 -20.38 -15.41
C TRP A 320 15.51 -21.48 -14.91
N GLY A 321 14.84 -21.29 -13.78
CA GLY A 321 13.78 -22.18 -13.30
C GLY A 321 12.63 -22.31 -14.29
N LEU A 322 12.23 -21.21 -14.94
CA LEU A 322 11.21 -21.22 -15.98
C LEU A 322 11.71 -21.94 -17.25
N LEU A 323 12.96 -21.69 -17.64
CA LEU A 323 13.61 -22.37 -18.76
C LEU A 323 13.70 -23.88 -18.52
N VAL A 324 14.07 -24.31 -17.31
CA VAL A 324 14.15 -25.74 -16.96
C VAL A 324 12.78 -26.40 -17.02
N LEU A 325 11.72 -25.73 -16.56
CA LEU A 325 10.34 -26.23 -16.68
C LEU A 325 9.90 -26.35 -18.14
N LEU A 326 10.24 -25.37 -18.98
CA LEU A 326 9.96 -25.42 -20.42
C LEU A 326 10.71 -26.57 -21.10
N LEU A 327 12.00 -26.72 -20.83
CA LEU A 327 12.84 -27.78 -21.41
C LEU A 327 12.40 -29.18 -20.96
N SER A 328 12.00 -29.33 -19.70
CA SER A 328 11.46 -30.59 -19.18
C SER A 328 10.07 -30.92 -19.72
N GLY A 329 9.23 -29.92 -19.98
CA GLY A 329 7.97 -30.09 -20.71
C GLY A 329 8.19 -30.57 -22.15
N ILE A 330 9.17 -30.00 -22.85
CA ILE A 330 9.52 -30.39 -24.22
C ILE A 330 10.06 -31.82 -24.28
N SER A 331 10.96 -32.19 -23.35
CA SER A 331 11.53 -33.54 -23.31
C SER A 331 10.49 -34.62 -22.97
N MET A 332 9.54 -34.30 -22.09
CA MET A 332 8.45 -35.23 -21.79
C MET A 332 7.48 -35.38 -22.97
N GLY A 333 7.24 -34.30 -23.73
CA GLY A 333 6.49 -34.34 -24.98
C GLY A 333 7.14 -35.25 -26.04
N THR A 334 8.44 -35.13 -26.28
CA THR A 334 9.14 -35.95 -27.29
C THR A 334 9.13 -37.44 -26.94
N VAL A 335 9.23 -37.80 -25.66
CA VAL A 335 9.14 -39.20 -25.20
C VAL A 335 7.73 -39.78 -25.42
N LEU A 336 6.68 -39.00 -25.17
CA LEU A 336 5.30 -39.45 -25.35
C LEU A 336 4.91 -39.59 -26.82
N PHE A 337 5.38 -38.69 -27.70
CA PHE A 337 5.12 -38.78 -29.14
C PHE A 337 5.99 -39.81 -29.86
N GLY A 338 7.20 -40.09 -29.36
CA GLY A 338 8.08 -41.12 -29.92
C GLY A 338 7.55 -42.54 -29.77
N ARG A 339 6.71 -42.82 -28.77
CA ARG A 339 6.18 -44.18 -28.50
C ARG A 339 5.02 -44.63 -29.39
N ARG A 340 4.42 -43.75 -30.21
CA ARG A 340 3.26 -44.10 -31.04
C ARG A 340 3.57 -44.73 -32.41
N ARG A 341 4.84 -45.01 -32.75
CA ARG A 341 5.23 -45.44 -34.11
C ARG A 341 5.70 -46.89 -34.29
N MET A 342 5.46 -47.78 -33.34
CA MET A 342 5.75 -49.21 -33.54
C MET A 342 4.50 -50.07 -33.36
N VAL A 343 3.67 -50.10 -34.41
CA VAL A 343 2.78 -51.23 -34.69
C VAL A 343 3.30 -51.86 -35.98
N PRO A 344 3.99 -53.02 -35.92
CA PRO A 344 4.34 -53.76 -37.11
C PRO A 344 3.07 -54.41 -37.69
N GLY A 345 2.84 -54.19 -38.98
CA GLY A 345 1.94 -55.01 -39.81
C GLY A 345 2.70 -56.16 -40.46
#